data_AF-A0A412N1J9-F1
#
_entry.id   AF-A0A412N1J9-F1
#
_cell.length_a   1.000
_cell.length_b   1.000
_cell.length_c   1.000
_cell.angle_alpha   90.00
_cell.angle_beta   90.00
_cell.angle_gamma   90.00
#
_symmetry.space_group_name_H-M   'P 1'
#
loop_
_entity.id
_entity.type
_entity.pdbx_description
1 polymer ?
#
loop_
_entity_poly.entity_id
_entity_poly.type
_entity_poly.pdbx_seq_one_letter_code
_entity_poly.pdbx_strand_id
1 'polypeptide(L)'
;MDYSQKLRKINNRYNPDSSMLVEQRMFSGESLYDKDVARYVMRAMKAVDEEYTKRSKAAGEVVKQHLKELLTNVSYEYQGSVMTDTHIRGASDIDLLVLCDKFVGTDIFKVREELAKTWKYNSYQLGRLCQFDNSFSQYEGNSFRDMAFLRTQIEKIMSRTYTICDISKPKAVKITNQNLHRDVDIVTSSWFQSLDYVLDGMPENKRGIKIYNKSTGFSEGPDYPFLSISRINQRSSDTNGRLKRMIRFLKNVRTDSEKDIPLTSFEINAICYSIPVQDYAQKEYKELVYILWYSMFHLWNDGKQDELKSVVGDEYIFKDKPEKLAALKVLEDEVYKINKDLGNI
;
A
#
# COMPACT_ATOMS: atom_id res chain seq x y z
N MET A 1 -26.37 4.47 -12.92
CA MET A 1 -25.61 5.56 -12.23
C MET A 1 -25.29 6.70 -13.22
N ASP A 2 -24.94 7.92 -12.77
CA ASP A 2 -24.45 8.97 -13.70
C ASP A 2 -22.97 8.73 -14.06
N TYR A 3 -22.76 8.00 -15.15
CA TYR A 3 -21.41 7.66 -15.63
C TYR A 3 -20.70 8.83 -16.31
N SER A 4 -21.43 9.78 -16.89
CA SER A 4 -20.83 10.95 -17.51
C SER A 4 -20.15 11.83 -16.46
N GLN A 5 -20.78 12.04 -15.30
CA GLN A 5 -20.15 12.73 -14.17
C GLN A 5 -18.95 11.96 -13.61
N LYS A 6 -19.08 10.63 -13.43
CA LYS A 6 -17.99 9.78 -12.92
C LYS A 6 -16.77 9.76 -13.86
N LEU A 7 -16.99 9.75 -15.18
CA LEU A 7 -15.92 9.89 -16.18
C LEU A 7 -15.17 11.21 -16.04
N ARG A 8 -15.88 12.33 -15.87
CA ARG A 8 -15.25 13.64 -15.61
C ARG A 8 -14.42 13.64 -14.32
N LYS A 9 -14.94 13.03 -13.25
CA LYS A 9 -14.21 12.90 -11.96
C LYS A 9 -12.92 12.09 -12.13
N ILE A 10 -12.97 10.95 -12.82
CA ILE A 10 -11.76 10.15 -13.10
C ILE A 10 -10.75 10.91 -13.96
N ASN A 11 -11.20 11.61 -15.01
CA ASN A 11 -10.29 12.38 -15.88
C ASN A 11 -9.53 13.44 -15.09
N ASN A 12 -10.24 14.26 -14.30
CA ASN A 12 -9.60 15.28 -13.47
C ASN A 12 -8.66 14.66 -12.42
N ARG A 13 -9.01 13.48 -11.88
CA ARG A 13 -8.20 12.78 -10.91
C ARG A 13 -6.90 12.24 -11.53
N TYR A 14 -6.97 11.70 -12.73
CA TYR A 14 -5.85 11.06 -13.43
C TYR A 14 -4.97 12.09 -14.16
N ASN A 15 -5.57 13.17 -14.65
CA ASN A 15 -4.93 14.25 -15.39
C ASN A 15 -5.22 15.63 -14.75
N PRO A 16 -4.74 15.89 -13.51
CA PRO A 16 -5.06 17.11 -12.78
C PRO A 16 -4.57 18.39 -13.48
N ASP A 17 -3.48 18.29 -14.24
CA ASP A 17 -2.87 19.43 -14.94
C ASP A 17 -3.47 19.63 -16.35
N SER A 18 -4.49 18.82 -16.73
CA SER A 18 -5.12 18.84 -18.06
C SER A 18 -4.12 18.73 -19.22
N SER A 19 -3.08 17.91 -19.05
CA SER A 19 -2.05 17.68 -20.07
C SER A 19 -2.64 17.01 -21.31
N MET A 20 -2.50 17.64 -22.48
CA MET A 20 -2.97 17.10 -23.76
C MET A 20 -2.29 15.77 -24.11
N LEU A 21 -1.01 15.60 -23.76
CA LEU A 21 -0.28 14.36 -24.00
C LEU A 21 -0.83 13.21 -23.15
N VAL A 22 -1.12 13.47 -21.87
CA VAL A 22 -1.76 12.48 -21.01
C VAL A 22 -3.17 12.18 -21.51
N GLU A 23 -3.92 13.19 -21.91
CA GLU A 23 -5.27 13.02 -22.46
C GLU A 23 -5.26 12.05 -23.65
N GLN A 24 -4.32 12.26 -24.58
CA GLN A 24 -4.11 11.39 -25.73
C GLN A 24 -3.71 9.98 -25.32
N ARG A 25 -2.69 9.81 -24.47
CA ARG A 25 -2.22 8.47 -24.06
C ARG A 25 -3.26 7.68 -23.28
N MET A 26 -4.05 8.34 -22.43
CA MET A 26 -4.97 7.67 -21.53
C MET A 26 -6.36 7.46 -22.10
N PHE A 27 -6.89 8.41 -22.89
CA PHE A 27 -8.32 8.48 -23.19
C PHE A 27 -8.67 8.46 -24.68
N SER A 28 -7.71 8.62 -25.61
CA SER A 28 -8.01 8.72 -27.05
C SER A 28 -8.36 7.39 -27.74
N GLY A 29 -7.92 6.25 -27.19
CA GLY A 29 -8.14 4.93 -27.77
C GLY A 29 -9.50 4.29 -27.42
N GLU A 30 -10.42 5.06 -26.86
CA GLU A 30 -11.71 4.53 -26.38
C GLU A 30 -12.76 4.63 -27.49
N SER A 31 -13.48 3.53 -27.73
CA SER A 31 -14.54 3.51 -28.75
C SER A 31 -15.65 4.48 -28.38
N LEU A 32 -16.03 5.36 -29.30
CA LEU A 32 -17.19 6.25 -29.14
C LEU A 32 -18.51 5.48 -29.05
N TYR A 33 -18.53 4.22 -29.48
CA TYR A 33 -19.71 3.35 -29.42
C TYR A 33 -19.85 2.59 -28.09
N ASP A 34 -18.84 2.62 -27.21
CA ASP A 34 -18.94 2.00 -25.91
C ASP A 34 -19.90 2.78 -25.00
N LYS A 35 -20.81 2.06 -24.33
CA LYS A 35 -21.65 2.65 -23.28
C LYS A 35 -20.77 3.33 -22.23
N ASP A 36 -21.23 4.45 -21.68
CA ASP A 36 -20.48 5.24 -20.67
C ASP A 36 -19.99 4.39 -19.48
N VAL A 37 -20.78 3.39 -19.06
CA VAL A 37 -20.39 2.44 -18.00
C VAL A 37 -19.14 1.61 -18.37
N ALA A 38 -19.04 1.15 -19.62
CA ALA A 38 -17.89 0.37 -20.08
C ALA A 38 -16.63 1.24 -20.13
N ARG A 39 -16.76 2.48 -20.61
CA ARG A 39 -15.67 3.46 -20.56
C ARG A 39 -15.24 3.76 -19.13
N TYR A 40 -16.20 3.95 -18.22
CA TYR A 40 -15.90 4.19 -16.80
C TYR A 40 -15.08 3.04 -16.20
N VAL A 41 -15.53 1.79 -16.40
CA VAL A 41 -14.85 0.60 -15.89
C VAL A 41 -13.43 0.50 -16.47
N MET A 42 -13.29 0.69 -17.79
CA MET A 42 -11.99 0.66 -18.45
C MET A 42 -11.03 1.72 -17.88
N ARG A 43 -11.48 2.98 -17.71
CA ARG A 43 -10.66 4.05 -17.13
C ARG A 43 -10.34 3.80 -15.66
N ALA A 44 -11.30 3.35 -14.87
CA ALA A 44 -11.11 3.03 -13.46
C ALA A 44 -10.10 1.89 -13.23
N MET A 45 -9.96 0.98 -14.21
CA MET A 45 -8.97 -0.11 -14.18
C MET A 45 -7.58 0.30 -14.70
N LYS A 46 -7.48 1.34 -15.54
CA LYS A 46 -6.20 1.82 -16.10
C LYS A 46 -5.29 2.35 -14.99
N ALA A 47 -3.99 2.14 -15.18
CA ALA A 47 -2.95 2.79 -14.39
C ALA A 47 -2.96 4.30 -14.66
N VAL A 48 -2.50 5.09 -13.69
CA VAL A 48 -2.21 6.50 -13.89
C VAL A 48 -1.06 6.61 -14.91
N ASP A 49 -1.04 7.66 -15.73
CA ASP A 49 0.04 7.86 -16.70
C ASP A 49 1.42 7.83 -16.02
N GLU A 50 2.37 7.17 -16.68
CA GLU A 50 3.71 6.94 -16.13
C GLU A 50 4.45 8.25 -15.84
N GLU A 51 4.19 9.31 -16.61
CA GLU A 51 4.78 10.63 -16.40
C GLU A 51 4.49 11.19 -15.01
N TYR A 52 3.25 11.02 -14.55
CA TYR A 52 2.84 11.42 -13.21
C TYR A 52 3.46 10.55 -12.12
N THR A 53 3.52 9.24 -12.34
CA THR A 53 4.19 8.29 -11.43
C THR A 53 5.67 8.64 -11.28
N LYS A 54 6.36 8.94 -12.39
CA LYS A 54 7.76 9.37 -12.43
C LYS A 54 7.98 10.67 -11.67
N ARG A 55 7.10 11.66 -11.82
CA ARG A 55 7.15 12.93 -11.07
C ARG A 55 7.03 12.71 -9.56
N SER A 56 6.12 11.84 -9.10
CA SER A 56 6.00 11.51 -7.67
C SER A 56 7.28 10.86 -7.13
N LYS A 57 7.85 9.90 -7.86
CA LYS A 57 9.13 9.26 -7.49
C LYS A 57 10.29 10.26 -7.47
N ALA A 58 10.37 11.15 -8.45
CA ALA A 58 11.40 12.19 -8.51
C ALA A 58 11.32 13.15 -7.31
N ALA A 59 10.10 13.51 -6.87
CA ALA A 59 9.93 14.32 -5.67
C ALA A 59 10.44 13.61 -4.41
N GLY A 60 10.15 12.30 -4.28
CA GLY A 60 10.73 11.46 -3.24
C GLY A 60 12.26 11.45 -3.25
N GLU A 61 12.87 11.29 -4.43
CA GLU A 61 14.34 11.27 -4.57
C GLU A 61 14.99 12.61 -4.20
N VAL A 62 14.38 13.74 -4.56
CA VAL A 62 14.87 15.07 -4.16
C VAL A 62 14.84 15.22 -2.63
N VAL A 63 13.74 14.82 -1.98
CA VAL A 63 13.64 14.84 -0.50
C VAL A 63 14.69 13.93 0.13
N LYS A 64 14.83 12.70 -0.38
CA LYS A 64 15.84 11.74 0.06
C LYS A 64 17.26 12.31 -0.06
N GLN A 65 17.57 13.02 -1.13
CA GLN A 65 18.89 13.64 -1.30
C GLN A 65 19.16 14.71 -0.24
N HIS A 66 18.22 15.62 0.04
CA HIS A 66 18.37 16.63 1.08
C HIS A 66 18.57 16.01 2.49
N LEU A 67 17.89 14.89 2.77
CA LEU A 67 18.06 14.17 4.02
C LEU A 67 19.41 13.45 4.09
N LYS A 68 19.85 12.81 3.00
CA LYS A 68 21.14 12.10 2.92
C LYS A 68 22.35 12.99 3.18
N GLU A 69 22.29 14.26 2.81
CA GLU A 69 23.38 15.22 3.03
C GLU A 69 23.57 15.60 4.50
N LEU A 70 22.53 15.41 5.33
CA LEU A 70 22.48 15.95 6.70
C LEU A 70 22.22 14.88 7.78
N LEU A 71 21.74 13.70 7.40
CA LEU A 71 21.50 12.57 8.29
C LEU A 71 22.54 11.46 8.07
N THR A 72 22.96 10.84 9.17
CA THR A 72 23.85 9.68 9.19
C THR A 72 23.17 8.53 9.95
N ASN A 73 23.64 7.30 9.73
CA ASN A 73 23.07 6.08 10.33
C ASN A 73 21.58 5.91 10.00
N VAL A 74 21.22 6.18 8.74
CA VAL A 74 19.87 5.98 8.23
C VAL A 74 19.89 5.37 6.83
N SER A 75 18.91 4.53 6.56
CA SER A 75 18.59 3.99 5.24
C SER A 75 17.23 4.54 4.76
N TYR A 76 16.96 4.41 3.47
CA TYR A 76 15.81 5.04 2.83
C TYR A 76 15.10 4.07 1.92
N GLU A 77 13.79 3.92 2.11
CA GLU A 77 12.94 3.07 1.30
C GLU A 77 11.64 3.79 0.93
N TYR A 78 10.93 3.27 -0.07
CA TYR A 78 9.61 3.79 -0.43
C TYR A 78 8.51 2.78 -0.15
N GLN A 79 7.35 3.29 0.24
CA GLN A 79 6.15 2.49 0.39
C GLN A 79 4.93 3.15 -0.30
N GLY A 80 3.77 2.53 -0.13
CA GLY A 80 2.51 3.08 -0.61
C GLY A 80 2.17 2.70 -2.06
N SER A 81 1.01 3.16 -2.52
CA SER A 81 0.40 2.68 -3.77
C SER A 81 1.10 3.11 -5.06
N VAL A 82 2.02 4.07 -4.98
CA VAL A 82 2.93 4.43 -6.09
C VAL A 82 3.89 3.28 -6.40
N MET A 83 4.36 2.55 -5.37
CA MET A 83 5.30 1.43 -5.53
C MET A 83 4.66 0.17 -6.13
N THR A 84 3.34 0.08 -6.12
CA THR A 84 2.57 -0.97 -6.76
C THR A 84 1.83 -0.51 -8.02
N ASP A 85 1.96 0.75 -8.43
CA ASP A 85 1.16 1.32 -9.54
C ASP A 85 -0.36 1.12 -9.34
N THR A 86 -0.82 1.15 -8.09
CA THR A 86 -2.25 1.04 -7.74
C THR A 86 -2.83 2.34 -7.21
N HIS A 87 -2.06 3.42 -7.23
CA HIS A 87 -2.54 4.76 -6.99
C HIS A 87 -3.53 5.18 -8.10
N ILE A 88 -4.45 6.09 -7.77
CA ILE A 88 -5.54 6.50 -8.66
C ILE A 88 -5.58 8.02 -8.87
N ARG A 89 -4.52 8.75 -8.50
CA ARG A 89 -4.42 10.21 -8.67
C ARG A 89 -3.15 10.55 -9.44
N GLY A 90 -3.22 11.44 -10.44
CA GLY A 90 -2.04 11.94 -11.15
C GLY A 90 -1.06 12.66 -10.23
N ALA A 91 -1.57 13.47 -9.31
CA ALA A 91 -0.79 14.02 -8.21
C ALA A 91 -0.93 13.12 -6.97
N SER A 92 -0.36 11.91 -7.03
CA SER A 92 -0.28 11.03 -5.85
C SER A 92 0.95 11.34 -5.01
N ASP A 93 0.74 11.42 -3.71
CA ASP A 93 1.78 11.50 -2.69
C ASP A 93 2.65 10.22 -2.72
N ILE A 94 3.89 10.35 -2.30
CA ILE A 94 4.81 9.22 -2.10
C ILE A 94 5.29 9.18 -0.65
N ASP A 95 5.35 7.98 -0.09
CA ASP A 95 5.82 7.74 1.26
C ASP A 95 7.31 7.39 1.25
N LEU A 96 8.16 8.26 1.82
CA LEU A 96 9.59 8.03 2.03
C LEU A 96 9.82 7.55 3.47
N LEU A 97 10.23 6.30 3.63
CA LEU A 97 10.67 5.75 4.91
C LEU A 97 12.11 6.20 5.18
N VAL A 98 12.35 6.77 6.36
CA VAL A 98 13.69 7.07 6.89
C VAL A 98 13.95 6.14 8.06
N LEU A 99 14.77 5.12 7.80
CA LEU A 99 15.00 3.98 8.67
C LEU A 99 16.25 4.21 9.53
N CYS A 100 16.11 4.20 10.85
CA CYS A 100 17.25 4.27 11.76
C CYS A 100 18.09 2.99 11.66
N ASP A 101 19.37 3.11 11.32
CA ASP A 101 20.31 1.98 11.18
C ASP A 101 21.15 1.75 12.45
N LYS A 102 20.97 2.56 13.50
CA LYS A 102 21.69 2.37 14.77
C LYS A 102 21.30 1.07 15.48
N PHE A 103 20.08 0.60 15.27
CA PHE A 103 19.55 -0.61 15.88
C PHE A 103 18.56 -1.29 14.93
N VAL A 104 18.29 -2.57 15.19
CA VAL A 104 17.26 -3.35 14.50
C VAL A 104 16.38 -3.98 15.56
N GLY A 105 15.07 -3.77 15.49
CA GLY A 105 14.14 -4.48 16.37
C GLY A 105 14.07 -5.96 15.98
N THR A 106 13.99 -6.86 16.95
CA THR A 106 13.95 -8.31 16.66
C THR A 106 12.97 -9.03 17.57
N ASP A 107 12.50 -10.19 17.11
CA ASP A 107 11.78 -11.19 17.91
C ASP A 107 12.75 -12.17 18.62
N ILE A 108 13.94 -11.71 19.04
CA ILE A 108 14.99 -12.60 19.59
C ILE A 108 14.51 -13.48 20.76
N PHE A 109 13.66 -12.96 21.64
CA PHE A 109 13.10 -13.74 22.75
C PHE A 109 12.22 -14.90 22.24
N LYS A 110 11.40 -14.66 21.21
CA LYS A 110 10.61 -15.72 20.57
C LYS A 110 11.49 -16.71 19.83
N VAL A 111 12.56 -16.25 19.17
CA VAL A 111 13.55 -17.14 18.52
C VAL A 111 14.15 -18.10 19.55
N ARG A 112 14.58 -17.60 20.71
CA ARG A 112 15.13 -18.43 21.80
C ARG A 112 14.10 -19.40 22.39
N GLU A 113 12.85 -18.97 22.53
CA GLU A 113 11.77 -19.85 22.97
C GLU A 113 11.51 -20.99 21.97
N GLU A 114 11.48 -20.68 20.68
CA GLU A 114 11.22 -21.66 19.62
C GLU A 114 12.42 -22.59 19.36
N LEU A 115 13.65 -22.16 19.68
CA LEU A 115 14.83 -23.02 19.69
C LEU A 115 14.72 -24.17 20.71
N ALA A 116 13.94 -24.00 21.78
CA ALA A 116 13.65 -25.09 22.72
C ALA A 116 12.63 -26.11 22.16
N LYS A 117 11.93 -25.78 21.06
CA LYS A 117 10.86 -26.60 20.45
C LYS A 117 11.34 -27.22 19.14
N THR A 118 12.48 -27.89 19.16
CA THR A 118 13.17 -28.35 17.94
C THR A 118 12.33 -29.25 17.03
N TRP A 119 11.42 -30.04 17.61
CA TRP A 119 10.51 -30.95 16.90
C TRP A 119 9.55 -30.25 15.91
N LYS A 120 9.34 -28.94 16.04
CA LYS A 120 8.45 -28.15 15.17
C LYS A 120 9.09 -27.76 13.84
N TYR A 121 10.42 -27.79 13.76
CA TYR A 121 11.18 -27.18 12.67
C TYR A 121 12.08 -28.19 11.97
N ASN A 122 12.30 -27.98 10.67
CA ASN A 122 13.27 -28.78 9.92
C ASN A 122 14.72 -28.32 10.21
N SER A 123 15.71 -29.10 9.76
CA SER A 123 17.13 -28.84 10.00
C SER A 123 17.60 -27.48 9.47
N TYR A 124 17.10 -27.02 8.32
CA TYR A 124 17.44 -25.71 7.77
C TYR A 124 16.88 -24.57 8.62
N GLN A 125 15.63 -24.68 9.07
CA GLN A 125 15.00 -23.70 9.96
C GLN A 125 15.72 -23.62 11.31
N LEU A 126 16.04 -24.76 11.92
CA LEU A 126 16.82 -24.79 13.16
C LEU A 126 18.21 -24.16 12.97
N GLY A 127 18.89 -24.47 11.86
CA GLY A 127 20.16 -23.84 11.52
C GLY A 127 20.07 -22.31 11.43
N ARG A 128 19.02 -21.78 10.79
CA ARG A 128 18.76 -20.34 10.69
C ARG A 128 18.49 -19.70 12.06
N LEU A 129 17.66 -20.32 12.89
CA LEU A 129 17.38 -19.81 14.24
C LEU A 129 18.64 -19.78 15.11
N CYS A 130 19.43 -20.87 15.11
CA CYS A 130 20.69 -20.94 15.85
C CYS A 130 21.69 -19.88 15.37
N GLN A 131 21.84 -19.72 14.05
CA GLN A 131 22.73 -18.70 13.49
C GLN A 131 22.28 -17.29 13.87
N PHE A 132 20.97 -17.03 13.85
CA PHE A 132 20.42 -15.73 14.23
C PHE A 132 20.66 -15.42 15.72
N ASP A 133 20.43 -16.38 16.62
CA ASP A 133 20.70 -16.19 18.04
C ASP A 133 22.20 -16.00 18.33
N ASN A 134 23.07 -16.79 17.70
CA ASN A 134 24.53 -16.68 17.88
C ASN A 134 25.12 -15.36 17.36
N SER A 135 24.49 -14.76 16.34
CA SER A 135 24.91 -13.46 15.79
C SER A 135 24.22 -12.26 16.43
N PHE A 136 23.23 -12.50 17.31
CA PHE A 136 22.51 -11.43 17.97
C PHE A 136 23.41 -10.69 18.95
N SER A 137 23.44 -9.37 18.82
CA SER A 137 24.01 -8.47 19.80
C SER A 137 22.96 -7.46 20.23
N GLN A 138 22.85 -7.22 21.53
CA GLN A 138 21.92 -6.25 22.07
C GLN A 138 22.43 -4.83 21.74
N TYR A 139 21.50 -3.96 21.34
CA TYR A 139 21.82 -2.55 21.20
C TYR A 139 21.98 -1.90 22.57
N GLU A 140 23.17 -1.33 22.83
CA GLU A 140 23.51 -0.68 24.11
C GLU A 140 23.00 0.77 24.21
N GLY A 141 22.52 1.35 23.10
CA GLY A 141 21.94 2.69 23.10
C GLY A 141 20.48 2.73 23.53
N ASN A 142 19.81 3.86 23.28
CA ASN A 142 18.40 4.03 23.63
C ASN A 142 17.57 4.27 22.37
N SER A 143 16.96 3.19 21.86
CA SER A 143 16.17 3.19 20.64
C SER A 143 15.05 4.25 20.65
N PHE A 144 14.37 4.46 21.78
CA PHE A 144 13.33 5.49 21.91
C PHE A 144 13.90 6.90 21.70
N ARG A 145 15.03 7.22 22.34
CA ARG A 145 15.71 8.51 22.17
C ARG A 145 16.24 8.69 20.76
N ASP A 146 16.79 7.63 20.16
CA ASP A 146 17.29 7.67 18.79
C ASP A 146 16.18 7.95 17.77
N MET A 147 15.02 7.31 17.92
CA MET A 147 13.86 7.56 17.06
C MET A 147 13.30 8.98 17.24
N ALA A 148 13.17 9.45 18.49
CA ALA A 148 12.71 10.81 18.79
C ALA A 148 13.68 11.87 18.24
N PHE A 149 14.99 11.63 18.39
CA PHE A 149 16.03 12.49 17.86
C PHE A 149 15.99 12.52 16.33
N LEU A 150 15.92 11.36 15.68
CA LEU A 150 15.82 11.25 14.22
C LEU A 150 14.59 12.01 13.70
N ARG A 151 13.43 11.83 14.33
CA ARG A 151 12.20 12.57 14.01
C ARG A 151 12.41 14.09 14.08
N THR A 152 13.02 14.57 15.17
CA THR A 152 13.28 16.00 15.39
C THR A 152 14.23 16.56 14.33
N GLN A 153 15.25 15.79 13.95
CA GLN A 153 16.19 16.19 12.90
C GLN A 153 15.50 16.27 11.54
N ILE A 154 14.66 15.30 11.19
CA ILE A 154 13.85 15.34 9.95
C ILE A 154 12.96 16.59 9.93
N GLU A 155 12.23 16.87 11.01
CA GLU A 155 11.36 18.07 11.10
C GLU A 155 12.15 19.36 10.88
N LYS A 156 13.32 19.49 11.54
CA LYS A 156 14.20 20.65 11.42
C LYS A 156 14.77 20.83 10.02
N ILE A 157 15.22 19.75 9.38
CA ILE A 157 15.78 19.80 8.03
C ILE A 157 14.66 20.19 7.04
N MET A 158 13.55 19.46 7.05
CA MET A 158 12.46 19.68 6.09
C MET A 158 11.82 21.07 6.22
N SER A 159 11.63 21.58 7.44
CA SER A 159 11.07 22.93 7.66
C SER A 159 11.99 24.05 7.21
N ARG A 160 13.32 23.81 7.13
CA ARG A 160 14.29 24.78 6.61
C ARG A 160 14.41 24.71 5.09
N THR A 161 14.23 23.52 4.52
CA THR A 161 14.41 23.27 3.09
C THR A 161 13.16 23.57 2.26
N TYR A 162 11.96 23.34 2.81
CA TYR A 162 10.69 23.46 2.09
C TYR A 162 9.77 24.48 2.75
N THR A 163 9.22 25.40 1.95
CA THR A 163 8.26 26.42 2.41
C THR A 163 6.97 25.81 2.96
N ILE A 164 6.46 24.78 2.28
CA ILE A 164 5.25 24.05 2.70
C ILE A 164 5.73 22.75 3.36
N CYS A 165 5.77 22.77 4.68
CA CYS A 165 6.16 21.65 5.52
C CYS A 165 5.20 21.54 6.71
N ASP A 166 4.42 20.46 6.77
CA ASP A 166 3.56 20.11 7.89
C ASP A 166 4.25 19.06 8.77
N ILE A 167 4.69 19.54 9.93
CA ILE A 167 5.25 18.70 10.98
C ILE A 167 4.20 18.28 12.01
N SER A 168 2.94 18.73 11.96
CA SER A 168 1.95 18.49 13.02
C SER A 168 1.53 17.02 13.14
N LYS A 169 1.58 16.28 12.02
CA LYS A 169 1.17 14.88 11.97
C LYS A 169 2.03 14.00 12.89
N PRO A 170 1.43 13.02 13.57
CA PRO A 170 2.14 12.20 14.55
C PRO A 170 3.18 11.24 13.96
N LYS A 171 2.91 10.69 12.76
CA LYS A 171 3.69 9.57 12.17
C LYS A 171 4.50 9.94 10.93
N ALA A 172 4.32 11.15 10.39
CA ALA A 172 5.00 11.59 9.16
C ALA A 172 5.23 13.10 9.17
N VAL A 173 6.29 13.57 8.52
CA VAL A 173 6.43 14.99 8.13
C VAL A 173 5.93 15.05 6.70
N LYS A 174 4.98 15.93 6.40
CA LYS A 174 4.51 16.11 5.02
C LYS A 174 5.15 17.37 4.43
N ILE A 175 5.74 17.27 3.25
CA ILE A 175 6.19 18.45 2.49
C ILE A 175 5.45 18.52 1.17
N THR A 176 5.40 19.72 0.59
CA THR A 176 5.05 19.91 -0.83
C THR A 176 6.30 20.40 -1.57
N ASN A 177 6.80 19.59 -2.49
CA ASN A 177 7.82 20.01 -3.44
C ASN A 177 7.15 20.93 -4.48
N GLN A 178 7.34 22.23 -4.33
CA GLN A 178 6.70 23.25 -5.16
C GLN A 178 7.18 23.23 -6.62
N ASN A 179 8.40 22.73 -6.89
CA ASN A 179 8.95 22.64 -8.25
C ASN A 179 8.31 21.49 -9.04
N LEU A 180 8.06 20.36 -8.37
CA LEU A 180 7.46 19.18 -9.00
C LEU A 180 5.94 19.11 -8.81
N HIS A 181 5.39 19.98 -7.97
CA HIS A 181 3.99 19.99 -7.53
C HIS A 181 3.58 18.63 -6.96
N ARG A 182 4.38 18.11 -6.03
CA ARG A 182 4.16 16.78 -5.42
C ARG A 182 4.35 16.82 -3.93
N ASP A 183 3.49 16.10 -3.25
CA ASP A 183 3.56 15.88 -1.82
C ASP A 183 4.42 14.64 -1.52
N VAL A 184 5.21 14.72 -0.45
CA VAL A 184 6.01 13.61 0.07
C VAL A 184 5.74 13.50 1.57
N ASP A 185 5.31 12.32 2.01
CA ASP A 185 5.18 11.98 3.43
C ASP A 185 6.48 11.28 3.88
N ILE A 186 7.25 11.92 4.74
CA ILE A 186 8.49 11.41 5.32
C ILE A 186 8.18 10.71 6.64
N VAL A 187 8.33 9.39 6.67
CA VAL A 187 7.99 8.52 7.80
C VAL A 187 9.25 8.12 8.54
N THR A 188 9.31 8.43 9.83
CA THR A 188 10.43 8.01 10.70
C THR A 188 10.21 6.57 11.15
N SER A 189 11.12 5.65 10.84
CA SER A 189 10.95 4.22 11.12
C SER A 189 12.25 3.52 11.51
N SER A 190 12.16 2.26 11.93
CA SER A 190 13.30 1.37 12.19
C SER A 190 13.03 -0.01 11.62
N TRP A 191 14.07 -0.73 11.25
CA TRP A 191 13.95 -2.11 10.79
C TRP A 191 13.45 -3.07 11.89
N PHE A 192 12.72 -4.11 11.49
CA PHE A 192 12.25 -5.18 12.35
C PHE A 192 12.49 -6.57 11.72
N GLN A 193 12.99 -7.50 12.51
CA GLN A 193 13.24 -8.90 12.12
C GLN A 193 12.37 -9.82 12.95
N SER A 194 11.27 -10.30 12.37
CA SER A 194 10.34 -11.23 13.01
C SER A 194 10.88 -12.66 13.03
N LEU A 195 10.27 -13.52 13.84
CA LEU A 195 10.56 -14.96 13.82
C LEU A 195 10.37 -15.55 12.41
N ASP A 196 9.26 -15.24 11.75
CA ASP A 196 8.96 -15.75 10.39
C ASP A 196 10.01 -15.29 9.37
N TYR A 197 10.46 -14.03 9.47
CA TYR A 197 11.56 -13.52 8.65
C TYR A 197 12.82 -14.37 8.80
N VAL A 198 13.20 -14.74 10.03
CA VAL A 198 14.38 -15.60 10.30
C VAL A 198 14.15 -17.02 9.76
N LEU A 199 12.99 -17.61 10.04
CA LEU A 199 12.62 -18.96 9.58
C LEU A 199 12.67 -19.07 8.05
N ASP A 200 12.24 -18.02 7.36
CA ASP A 200 12.19 -17.96 5.90
C ASP A 200 13.55 -17.69 5.24
N GLY A 201 14.62 -17.51 6.03
CA GLY A 201 15.97 -17.27 5.51
C GLY A 201 16.23 -15.79 5.24
N MET A 202 15.54 -14.91 5.97
CA MET A 202 15.78 -13.47 6.01
C MET A 202 15.65 -12.74 4.64
N PRO A 203 14.66 -13.08 3.77
CA PRO A 203 14.54 -12.43 2.48
C PRO A 203 14.15 -10.95 2.64
N GLU A 204 14.83 -10.06 1.91
CA GLU A 204 14.75 -8.60 2.07
C GLU A 204 13.31 -8.07 2.11
N ASN A 205 12.44 -8.57 1.23
CA ASN A 205 11.04 -8.16 1.15
C ASN A 205 10.20 -8.54 2.39
N LYS A 206 10.60 -9.53 3.21
CA LYS A 206 9.92 -9.91 4.44
C LYS A 206 10.43 -9.15 5.67
N ARG A 207 11.46 -8.31 5.53
CA ARG A 207 11.95 -7.50 6.63
C ARG A 207 10.88 -6.47 7.00
N GLY A 208 10.47 -6.44 8.27
CA GLY A 208 9.44 -5.53 8.75
C GLY A 208 10.02 -4.16 9.09
N ILE A 209 9.12 -3.23 9.39
CA ILE A 209 9.45 -1.91 9.93
C ILE A 209 8.61 -1.62 11.17
N LYS A 210 9.11 -0.75 12.04
CA LYS A 210 8.30 -0.09 13.07
C LYS A 210 8.28 1.40 12.84
N ILE A 211 7.10 2.02 12.86
CA ILE A 211 6.90 3.45 12.58
C ILE A 211 6.87 4.22 13.89
N TYR A 212 7.72 5.23 14.02
CA TYR A 212 7.73 6.09 15.20
C TYR A 212 6.52 7.02 15.22
N ASN A 213 5.80 7.02 16.34
CA ASN A 213 4.71 7.95 16.60
C ASN A 213 5.17 8.99 17.63
N LYS A 214 5.31 10.25 17.18
CA LYS A 214 5.81 11.32 18.04
C LYS A 214 4.82 11.78 19.10
N SER A 215 3.51 11.50 18.95
CA SER A 215 2.53 11.87 19.97
C SER A 215 2.56 10.93 21.17
N THR A 216 2.91 9.66 20.96
CA THR A 216 3.04 8.66 22.02
C THR A 216 4.48 8.52 22.51
N GLY A 217 5.46 8.85 21.66
CA GLY A 217 6.89 8.63 21.94
C GLY A 217 7.34 7.19 21.68
N PHE A 218 6.48 6.35 21.11
CA PHE A 218 6.74 4.93 20.87
C PHE A 218 6.65 4.58 19.39
N SER A 219 7.38 3.54 18.97
CA SER A 219 7.24 2.97 17.63
C SER A 219 6.16 1.89 17.60
N GLU A 220 5.29 1.98 16.60
CA GLU A 220 4.19 1.04 16.33
C GLU A 220 4.58 0.01 15.26
N GLY A 221 3.82 -1.08 15.15
CA GLY A 221 4.06 -2.18 14.22
C GLY A 221 4.45 -3.50 14.94
N PRO A 222 5.06 -4.47 14.23
CA PRO A 222 5.68 -4.32 12.91
C PRO A 222 4.70 -4.26 11.75
N ASP A 223 5.04 -3.47 10.73
CA ASP A 223 4.40 -3.45 9.42
C ASP A 223 5.32 -4.12 8.37
N TYR A 224 4.74 -4.66 7.30
CA TYR A 224 5.49 -5.34 6.23
C TYR A 224 5.18 -4.77 4.83
N PRO A 225 5.48 -3.47 4.59
CA PRO A 225 5.14 -2.82 3.33
C PRO A 225 5.83 -3.48 2.12
N PHE A 226 7.09 -3.87 2.26
CA PHE A 226 7.88 -4.47 1.18
C PHE A 226 7.34 -5.84 0.76
N LEU A 227 6.82 -6.61 1.72
CA LEU A 227 6.20 -7.91 1.45
C LEU A 227 4.87 -7.71 0.71
N SER A 228 4.06 -6.76 1.16
CA SER A 228 2.81 -6.41 0.47
C SER A 228 3.08 -5.92 -0.96
N ILE A 229 4.06 -5.03 -1.15
CA ILE A 229 4.46 -4.53 -2.48
C ILE A 229 4.91 -5.69 -3.37
N SER A 230 5.81 -6.54 -2.86
CA SER A 230 6.32 -7.71 -3.57
C SER A 230 5.19 -8.67 -3.98
N ARG A 231 4.29 -9.01 -3.06
CA ARG A 231 3.14 -9.90 -3.32
C ARG A 231 2.17 -9.33 -4.35
N ILE A 232 1.83 -8.05 -4.27
CA ILE A 232 0.94 -7.39 -5.23
C ILE A 232 1.60 -7.33 -6.61
N ASN A 233 2.87 -6.94 -6.69
CA ASN A 233 3.60 -6.86 -7.95
C ASN A 233 3.74 -8.24 -8.60
N GLN A 234 4.13 -9.27 -7.84
CA GLN A 234 4.26 -10.64 -8.35
C GLN A 234 2.92 -11.19 -8.84
N ARG A 235 1.89 -11.21 -7.99
CA ARG A 235 0.57 -11.75 -8.39
C ARG A 235 -0.04 -10.98 -9.55
N SER A 236 0.21 -9.67 -9.63
CA SER A 236 -0.23 -8.90 -10.78
C SER A 236 0.55 -9.27 -12.05
N SER A 237 1.84 -9.57 -11.96
CA SER A 237 2.61 -10.08 -13.10
C SER A 237 2.05 -11.42 -13.57
N ASP A 238 1.82 -12.35 -12.63
CA ASP A 238 1.28 -13.69 -12.90
C ASP A 238 -0.13 -13.66 -13.54
N THR A 239 -0.87 -12.57 -13.32
CA THR A 239 -2.24 -12.37 -13.83
C THR A 239 -2.32 -11.35 -14.97
N ASN A 240 -1.19 -11.01 -15.61
CA ASN A 240 -1.11 -10.05 -16.72
C ASN A 240 -1.75 -8.69 -16.40
N GLY A 241 -1.46 -8.17 -15.20
CA GLY A 241 -1.92 -6.86 -14.73
C GLY A 241 -3.32 -6.84 -14.09
N ARG A 242 -4.06 -7.96 -14.11
CA ARG A 242 -5.49 -7.99 -13.71
C ARG A 242 -5.71 -7.70 -12.24
N LEU A 243 -4.84 -8.18 -11.33
CA LEU A 243 -4.94 -7.84 -9.91
C LEU A 243 -4.91 -6.31 -9.69
N LYS A 244 -3.94 -5.60 -10.28
CA LYS A 244 -3.83 -4.14 -10.13
C LYS A 244 -5.01 -3.40 -10.78
N ARG A 245 -5.56 -3.91 -11.88
CA ARG A 245 -6.79 -3.39 -12.50
C ARG A 245 -7.96 -3.46 -11.53
N MET A 246 -8.17 -4.61 -10.87
CA MET A 246 -9.23 -4.78 -9.87
C MET A 246 -9.04 -3.84 -8.67
N ILE A 247 -7.82 -3.70 -8.15
CA ILE A 247 -7.51 -2.79 -7.04
C ILE A 247 -7.84 -1.34 -7.41
N ARG A 248 -7.36 -0.85 -8.57
CA ARG A 248 -7.64 0.53 -9.01
C ARG A 248 -9.12 0.75 -9.26
N PHE A 249 -9.82 -0.24 -9.81
CA PHE A 249 -11.26 -0.18 -10.01
C PHE A 249 -12.00 0.02 -8.68
N LEU A 250 -11.77 -0.84 -7.69
CA LEU A 250 -12.43 -0.70 -6.38
C LEU A 250 -12.07 0.62 -5.69
N LYS A 251 -10.82 1.09 -5.79
CA LYS A 251 -10.41 2.40 -5.26
C LYS A 251 -11.16 3.55 -5.93
N ASN A 252 -11.34 3.49 -7.25
CA ASN A 252 -12.09 4.51 -7.99
C ASN A 252 -13.58 4.46 -7.64
N VAL A 253 -14.21 3.28 -7.62
CA VAL A 253 -15.63 3.11 -7.23
C VAL A 253 -15.87 3.66 -5.82
N ARG A 254 -15.02 3.28 -4.85
CA ARG A 254 -15.07 3.82 -3.48
C ARG A 254 -14.99 5.35 -3.47
N THR A 255 -14.05 5.93 -4.22
CA THR A 255 -13.81 7.38 -4.24
C THR A 255 -14.91 8.15 -4.99
N ASP A 256 -15.56 7.52 -5.97
CA ASP A 256 -16.66 8.10 -6.76
C ASP A 256 -18.04 7.86 -6.14
N SER A 257 -18.11 7.14 -5.03
CA SER A 257 -19.35 6.92 -4.28
C SER A 257 -19.80 8.21 -3.61
N GLU A 258 -21.11 8.43 -3.55
CA GLU A 258 -21.70 9.51 -2.76
C GLU A 258 -21.82 9.13 -1.28
N LYS A 259 -21.66 7.84 -0.97
CA LYS A 259 -21.64 7.31 0.40
C LYS A 259 -20.20 7.34 0.92
N ASP A 260 -20.04 7.62 2.20
CA ASP A 260 -18.75 7.46 2.87
C ASP A 260 -18.45 5.96 3.04
N ILE A 261 -17.31 5.52 2.49
CA ILE A 261 -16.86 4.14 2.53
C ILE A 261 -15.45 4.14 3.13
N PRO A 262 -15.31 3.96 4.46
CA PRO A 262 -14.03 4.07 5.17
C PRO A 262 -13.12 2.83 5.00
N LEU A 263 -13.14 2.20 3.83
CA LEU A 263 -12.19 1.15 3.46
C LEU A 263 -10.94 1.80 2.86
N THR A 264 -9.77 1.58 3.46
CA THR A 264 -8.51 2.14 2.98
C THR A 264 -7.96 1.30 1.81
N SER A 265 -6.80 1.70 1.27
CA SER A 265 -6.12 0.87 0.27
C SER A 265 -5.71 -0.50 0.84
N PHE A 266 -5.51 -0.61 2.17
CA PHE A 266 -5.14 -1.85 2.83
C PHE A 266 -6.25 -2.91 2.69
N GLU A 267 -7.49 -2.55 3.05
CA GLU A 267 -8.66 -3.43 2.90
C GLU A 267 -8.92 -3.79 1.43
N ILE A 268 -8.88 -2.80 0.53
CA ILE A 268 -9.12 -3.05 -0.90
C ILE A 268 -8.08 -4.00 -1.50
N ASN A 269 -6.79 -3.80 -1.16
CA ASN A 269 -5.73 -4.69 -1.63
C ASN A 269 -5.98 -6.13 -1.14
N ALA A 270 -6.38 -6.30 0.13
CA ALA A 270 -6.66 -7.60 0.71
C ALA A 270 -7.86 -8.30 0.05
N ILE A 271 -8.96 -7.58 -0.20
CA ILE A 271 -10.14 -8.08 -0.93
C ILE A 271 -9.73 -8.59 -2.32
N CYS A 272 -9.03 -7.78 -3.12
CA CYS A 272 -8.64 -8.20 -4.47
C CYS A 272 -7.61 -9.34 -4.43
N TYR A 273 -6.72 -9.33 -3.44
CA TYR A 273 -5.70 -10.36 -3.30
C TYR A 273 -6.31 -11.69 -2.84
N SER A 274 -7.39 -11.71 -2.06
CA SER A 274 -8.00 -12.98 -1.61
C SER A 274 -8.68 -13.77 -2.73
N ILE A 275 -8.99 -13.14 -3.87
CA ILE A 275 -9.65 -13.79 -5.00
C ILE A 275 -8.70 -14.85 -5.61
N PRO A 276 -9.15 -16.10 -5.79
CA PRO A 276 -8.34 -17.14 -6.41
C PRO A 276 -7.94 -16.77 -7.84
N VAL A 277 -6.66 -16.96 -8.17
CA VAL A 277 -6.07 -16.54 -9.46
C VAL A 277 -6.78 -17.17 -10.65
N GLN A 278 -7.14 -18.44 -10.55
CA GLN A 278 -7.81 -19.19 -11.61
C GLN A 278 -9.17 -18.58 -12.00
N ASP A 279 -9.83 -17.86 -11.09
CA ASP A 279 -11.16 -17.29 -11.32
C ASP A 279 -11.09 -16.07 -12.25
N TYR A 280 -9.95 -15.39 -12.32
CA TYR A 280 -9.80 -14.13 -13.07
C TYR A 280 -8.61 -14.04 -14.02
N ALA A 281 -7.64 -14.95 -13.98
CA ALA A 281 -6.39 -14.84 -14.73
C ALA A 281 -6.58 -14.66 -16.25
N GLN A 282 -7.64 -15.22 -16.82
CA GLN A 282 -7.97 -15.17 -18.25
C GLN A 282 -9.18 -14.29 -18.57
N LYS A 283 -9.68 -13.52 -17.60
CA LYS A 283 -10.92 -12.76 -17.72
C LYS A 283 -10.72 -11.41 -18.36
N GLU A 284 -11.66 -10.98 -19.21
CA GLU A 284 -11.67 -9.64 -19.75
C GLU A 284 -12.16 -8.62 -18.72
N TYR A 285 -11.92 -7.33 -18.97
CA TYR A 285 -12.14 -6.28 -17.97
C TYR A 285 -13.59 -6.21 -17.45
N LYS A 286 -14.59 -6.52 -18.29
CA LYS A 286 -16.01 -6.55 -17.87
C LYS A 286 -16.28 -7.73 -16.93
N GLU A 287 -15.71 -8.89 -17.21
CA GLU A 287 -15.85 -10.08 -16.36
C GLU A 287 -15.16 -9.88 -15.00
N LEU A 288 -14.08 -9.10 -14.93
CA LEU A 288 -13.44 -8.73 -13.65
C LEU A 288 -14.41 -7.99 -12.72
N VAL A 289 -15.35 -7.20 -13.25
CA VAL A 289 -16.37 -6.52 -12.43
C VAL A 289 -17.31 -7.53 -11.79
N TYR A 290 -17.74 -8.54 -12.55
CA TYR A 290 -18.54 -9.64 -12.03
C TYR A 290 -17.79 -10.41 -10.95
N ILE A 291 -16.52 -10.76 -11.19
CA ILE A 291 -15.70 -11.48 -10.21
C ILE A 291 -15.57 -10.68 -8.91
N LEU A 292 -15.29 -9.37 -8.99
CA LEU A 292 -15.19 -8.53 -7.80
C LEU A 292 -16.49 -8.46 -7.02
N TRP A 293 -17.62 -8.24 -7.71
CA TRP A 293 -18.93 -8.25 -7.08
C TRP A 293 -19.22 -9.58 -6.40
N TYR A 294 -19.11 -10.68 -7.15
CA TYR A 294 -19.39 -12.04 -6.68
C TYR A 294 -18.54 -12.40 -5.46
N SER A 295 -17.22 -12.13 -5.52
CA SER A 295 -16.31 -12.38 -4.40
C SER A 295 -16.66 -11.55 -3.17
N MET A 296 -16.97 -10.26 -3.31
CA MET A 296 -17.36 -9.42 -2.17
C MET A 296 -18.70 -9.86 -1.57
N PHE A 297 -19.69 -10.17 -2.40
CA PHE A 297 -21.01 -10.62 -1.97
C PHE A 297 -20.90 -11.91 -1.15
N HIS A 298 -20.26 -12.95 -1.70
CA HIS A 298 -20.08 -14.23 -1.00
C HIS A 298 -19.17 -14.14 0.22
N LEU A 299 -18.26 -13.17 0.26
CA LEU A 299 -17.42 -12.96 1.43
C LEU A 299 -18.28 -12.64 2.67
N TRP A 300 -19.25 -11.73 2.56
CA TRP A 300 -20.09 -11.35 3.69
C TRP A 300 -21.37 -12.20 3.81
N ASN A 301 -21.94 -12.65 2.69
CA ASN A 301 -23.18 -13.41 2.67
C ASN A 301 -22.98 -14.83 3.24
N ASP A 302 -21.84 -15.45 2.95
CA ASP A 302 -21.53 -16.81 3.41
C ASP A 302 -20.85 -16.80 4.80
N GLY A 303 -20.68 -15.63 5.43
CA GLY A 303 -20.03 -15.50 6.74
C GLY A 303 -18.51 -15.69 6.74
N LYS A 304 -17.85 -15.56 5.57
CA LYS A 304 -16.41 -15.82 5.40
C LYS A 304 -15.52 -14.58 5.63
N GLN A 305 -16.10 -13.42 5.89
CA GLN A 305 -15.35 -12.17 6.03
C GLN A 305 -14.29 -12.22 7.15
N ASP A 306 -14.55 -12.98 8.21
CA ASP A 306 -13.65 -13.09 9.37
C ASP A 306 -12.39 -13.92 9.06
N GLU A 307 -12.40 -14.68 7.97
CA GLU A 307 -11.25 -15.47 7.50
C GLU A 307 -10.34 -14.65 6.58
N LEU A 308 -10.81 -13.51 6.06
CA LEU A 308 -10.05 -12.70 5.12
C LEU A 308 -8.89 -12.00 5.83
N LYS A 309 -7.68 -12.34 5.38
CA LYS A 309 -6.43 -11.78 5.89
C LYS A 309 -5.89 -10.67 4.98
N SER A 310 -5.00 -9.85 5.54
CA SER A 310 -4.20 -8.87 4.80
C SER A 310 -3.42 -9.55 3.67
N VAL A 311 -2.90 -8.75 2.73
CA VAL A 311 -2.01 -9.24 1.66
C VAL A 311 -0.82 -10.01 2.24
N VAL A 312 -0.35 -9.63 3.44
CA VAL A 312 0.78 -10.25 4.14
C VAL A 312 0.35 -11.49 4.95
N GLY A 313 -0.90 -11.53 5.41
CA GLY A 313 -1.47 -12.67 6.12
C GLY A 313 -1.34 -12.60 7.65
N ASP A 314 -0.91 -11.46 8.18
CA ASP A 314 -0.67 -11.18 9.60
C ASP A 314 -1.88 -10.60 10.34
N GLU A 315 -2.83 -9.99 9.62
CA GLU A 315 -4.03 -9.38 10.19
C GLU A 315 -5.31 -9.90 9.55
N TYR A 316 -6.36 -10.06 10.36
CA TYR A 316 -7.72 -10.26 9.88
C TYR A 316 -8.39 -8.92 9.59
N ILE A 317 -8.94 -8.79 8.40
CA ILE A 317 -9.40 -7.50 7.85
C ILE A 317 -10.75 -7.08 8.44
N PHE A 318 -11.70 -8.01 8.53
CA PHE A 318 -13.07 -7.73 8.97
C PHE A 318 -13.43 -8.34 10.33
N LYS A 319 -12.60 -9.27 10.83
CA LYS A 319 -12.83 -9.90 12.13
C LYS A 319 -12.90 -8.84 13.23
N ASP A 320 -13.96 -8.92 14.05
CA ASP A 320 -14.25 -8.01 15.16
C ASP A 320 -14.35 -6.52 14.73
N LYS A 321 -14.64 -6.24 13.45
CA LYS A 321 -14.71 -4.90 12.84
C LYS A 321 -16.01 -4.71 12.06
N PRO A 322 -17.18 -4.69 12.73
CA PRO A 322 -18.49 -4.61 12.07
C PRO A 322 -18.66 -3.36 11.19
N GLU A 323 -18.00 -2.25 11.52
CA GLU A 323 -18.01 -1.02 10.74
C GLU A 323 -17.34 -1.19 9.37
N LYS A 324 -16.25 -1.97 9.29
CA LYS A 324 -15.59 -2.28 8.01
C LYS A 324 -16.42 -3.24 7.18
N LEU A 325 -17.10 -4.19 7.82
CA LEU A 325 -18.04 -5.08 7.13
C LEU A 325 -19.22 -4.31 6.54
N ALA A 326 -19.78 -3.35 7.28
CA ALA A 326 -20.81 -2.46 6.74
C ALA A 326 -20.30 -1.68 5.52
N ALA A 327 -19.09 -1.14 5.59
CA ALA A 327 -18.46 -0.43 4.47
C ALA A 327 -18.20 -1.35 3.25
N LEU A 328 -17.85 -2.62 3.47
CA LEU A 328 -17.72 -3.62 2.40
C LEU A 328 -19.04 -3.81 1.65
N LYS A 329 -20.16 -3.96 2.36
CA LYS A 329 -21.48 -4.12 1.73
C LYS A 329 -21.85 -2.89 0.89
N VAL A 330 -21.53 -1.69 1.37
CA VAL A 330 -21.76 -0.46 0.61
C VAL A 330 -20.91 -0.41 -0.66
N LEU A 331 -19.63 -0.80 -0.60
CA LEU A 331 -18.77 -0.87 -1.80
C LEU A 331 -19.27 -1.95 -2.77
N GLU A 332 -19.68 -3.10 -2.26
CA GLU A 332 -20.23 -4.20 -3.05
C GLU A 332 -21.51 -3.79 -3.78
N ASP A 333 -22.45 -3.10 -3.11
CA ASP A 333 -23.65 -2.52 -3.73
C ASP A 333 -23.31 -1.59 -4.91
N GLU A 334 -22.28 -0.74 -4.77
CA GLU A 334 -21.84 0.14 -5.85
C GLU A 334 -21.29 -0.65 -7.05
N VAL A 335 -20.54 -1.73 -6.78
CA VAL A 335 -20.03 -2.62 -7.83
C VAL A 335 -21.16 -3.44 -8.47
N TYR A 336 -22.15 -3.91 -7.70
CA TYR A 336 -23.35 -4.60 -8.19
C TYR A 336 -24.10 -3.74 -9.21
N LYS A 337 -24.35 -2.45 -8.88
CA LYS A 337 -25.01 -1.51 -9.80
C LYS A 337 -24.22 -1.35 -11.11
N ILE A 338 -22.90 -1.22 -11.04
CA ILE A 338 -22.04 -1.15 -12.23
C ILE A 338 -22.12 -2.44 -13.04
N ASN A 339 -22.11 -3.60 -12.37
CA ASN A 339 -22.20 -4.91 -13.01
C ASN A 339 -23.52 -5.09 -13.77
N LYS A 340 -24.64 -4.64 -13.17
CA LYS A 340 -25.97 -4.61 -13.80
C LYS A 340 -26.04 -3.64 -14.97
N ASP A 341 -25.52 -2.42 -14.82
CA ASP A 341 -25.52 -1.40 -15.88
C ASP A 341 -24.63 -1.83 -17.08
N LEU A 342 -23.60 -2.66 -16.84
CA LEU A 342 -22.80 -3.33 -17.89
C LEU A 342 -23.58 -4.42 -18.66
N GLY A 343 -24.64 -4.98 -18.07
CA GLY A 343 -25.39 -6.12 -18.59
C GLY A 343 -24.70 -7.47 -18.33
N ASN A 344 -23.86 -7.55 -17.30
CA ASN A 344 -23.22 -8.82 -16.89
C ASN A 344 -24.18 -9.72 -16.08
N ILE A 345 -25.20 -9.14 -15.45
CA ILE A 345 -26.22 -9.78 -14.60
C ILE A 345 -27.60 -9.19 -14.83
#